data_AF-A0A4Q3W7I9-F1
#
_entry.id   AF-A0A4Q3W7I9-F1
#
_cell.length_a   1.000
_cell.length_b   1.000
_cell.length_c   1.000
_cell.angle_alpha   90.00
_cell.angle_beta   90.00
_cell.angle_gamma   90.00
#
_symmetry.space_group_name_H-M   'P 1'
#
loop_
_entity.id
_entity.type
_entity.pdbx_description
1 polymer ?
#
loop_
_entity_poly.entity_id
_entity_poly.type
_entity_poly.pdbx_seq_one_letter_code
_entity_poly.pdbx_strand_id
1 'polypeptide(L)'
;MSLFNDVPDQLQCETSQFEKAFAQKQNSFVSFRFGSAFNFSGKIVSVTQRYHNLSSLVVESPRYSNALFHLSRQVNKDKSVTWVGRIMNSSSNDGFEIKKDAKGNYSLVKINTARLLETCKL
;
A
#
# COMPACT_ATOMS: atom_id res chain seq x y z
N MET A 1 -1.43 -17.86 -9.27
CA MET A 1 -2.08 -16.98 -10.27
C MET A 1 -1.57 -15.57 -10.05
N SER A 2 -1.41 -14.75 -11.08
CA SER A 2 -1.00 -13.35 -10.94
C SER A 2 -2.20 -12.44 -11.13
N LEU A 3 -2.36 -11.45 -10.26
CA LEU A 3 -3.48 -10.52 -10.27
C LEU A 3 -3.12 -9.20 -10.95
N PHE A 4 -1.83 -8.87 -11.06
CA PHE A 4 -1.32 -7.58 -11.52
C PHE A 4 -0.39 -7.72 -12.74
N ASN A 5 -0.65 -8.69 -13.61
CA ASN A 5 0.17 -8.95 -14.82
C ASN A 5 0.31 -7.72 -15.72
N ASP A 6 -0.79 -7.01 -15.95
CA ASP A 6 -0.84 -5.87 -16.90
C ASP A 6 -0.36 -4.54 -16.29
N VAL A 7 0.09 -4.57 -15.04
CA VAL A 7 0.55 -3.38 -14.32
C VAL A 7 2.08 -3.31 -14.40
N PRO A 8 2.70 -2.17 -14.74
CA PRO A 8 4.16 -2.03 -14.74
C PRO A 8 4.82 -2.40 -13.40
N ASP A 9 6.07 -2.87 -13.47
CA ASP A 9 6.80 -3.34 -12.29
C ASP A 9 7.23 -2.22 -11.33
N GLN A 10 7.27 -0.98 -11.80
CA GLN A 10 7.52 0.19 -10.98
C GLN A 10 6.63 1.35 -11.41
N LEU A 11 5.97 1.96 -10.44
CA LEU A 11 5.06 3.08 -10.63
C LEU A 11 5.39 4.19 -9.64
N GLN A 12 5.29 5.45 -10.07
CA GLN A 12 5.50 6.59 -9.18
C GLN A 12 4.35 6.73 -8.17
N CYS A 13 4.69 7.03 -6.92
CA CYS A 13 3.73 7.33 -5.86
C CYS A 13 3.77 8.81 -5.50
N GLU A 14 2.61 9.46 -5.46
CA GLU A 14 2.47 10.79 -4.85
C GLU A 14 1.97 10.65 -3.42
N THR A 15 2.78 10.97 -2.42
CA THR A 15 2.41 10.77 -1.00
C THR A 15 1.27 11.66 -0.51
N SER A 16 0.91 12.71 -1.26
CA SER A 16 -0.23 13.59 -0.96
C SER A 16 -1.56 12.82 -0.89
N GLN A 17 -1.72 11.76 -1.70
CA GLN A 17 -2.91 10.90 -1.69
C GLN A 17 -2.97 10.02 -0.43
N PHE A 18 -1.81 9.65 0.13
CA PHE A 18 -1.73 8.88 1.36
C PHE A 18 -2.21 9.70 2.55
N GLU A 19 -1.74 10.95 2.67
CA GLU A 19 -2.23 11.86 3.72
C GLU A 19 -3.74 12.08 3.61
N LYS A 20 -4.26 12.30 2.39
CA LYS A 20 -5.70 12.44 2.15
C LYS A 20 -6.49 11.21 2.60
N ALA A 21 -5.96 10.01 2.37
CA ALA A 21 -6.60 8.76 2.80
C ALA A 21 -6.62 8.61 4.32
N PHE A 22 -5.55 9.00 5.02
CA PHE A 22 -5.51 8.99 6.49
C PHE A 22 -6.44 10.01 7.16
N ALA A 23 -6.86 11.05 6.43
CA ALA A 23 -7.88 12.00 6.90
C ALA A 23 -9.32 11.49 6.72
N GLN A 24 -9.54 10.36 6.03
CA GLN A 24 -10.86 9.78 5.83
C GLN A 24 -11.29 8.92 7.02
N LYS A 25 -12.61 8.69 7.13
CA LYS A 25 -13.18 7.80 8.15
C LYS A 25 -13.15 6.35 7.67
N GLN A 26 -13.17 5.42 8.62
CA GLN A 26 -13.44 4.01 8.30
C GLN A 26 -14.78 3.90 7.56
N ASN A 27 -14.87 2.93 6.65
CA ASN A 27 -15.95 2.74 5.69
C ASN A 27 -16.04 3.74 4.53
N SER A 28 -15.22 4.79 4.50
CA SER A 28 -15.12 5.66 3.31
C SER A 28 -14.45 4.92 2.14
N PHE A 29 -14.81 5.33 0.92
CA PHE A 29 -14.18 4.83 -0.30
C PHE A 29 -13.04 5.77 -0.71
N VAL A 30 -11.88 5.21 -1.06
CA VAL A 30 -10.69 5.95 -1.47
C VAL A 30 -10.10 5.37 -2.75
N SER A 31 -9.35 6.21 -3.47
CA SER A 31 -8.69 5.84 -4.73
C SER A 31 -7.25 6.32 -4.70
N PHE A 32 -6.34 5.45 -5.11
CA PHE A 32 -4.91 5.69 -5.18
C PHE A 32 -4.46 5.57 -6.63
N ARG A 33 -3.91 6.66 -7.17
CA ARG A 33 -3.37 6.70 -8.52
C ARG A 33 -1.85 6.57 -8.47
N PHE A 34 -1.34 5.53 -9.11
CA PHE A 34 0.08 5.23 -9.23
C PHE A 34 0.49 5.41 -10.69
N GLY A 35 1.12 6.54 -10.98
CA GLY A 35 1.40 6.99 -12.35
C GLY A 35 0.13 7.12 -13.22
N SER A 36 0.28 6.90 -14.52
CA SER A 36 -0.84 6.87 -15.47
C SER A 36 -1.49 5.49 -15.62
N ALA A 37 -0.78 4.43 -15.24
CA ALA A 37 -1.11 3.06 -15.61
C ALA A 37 -1.96 2.30 -14.57
N PHE A 38 -1.95 2.70 -13.29
CA PHE A 38 -2.58 1.92 -12.24
C PHE A 38 -3.40 2.77 -11.27
N ASN A 39 -4.65 2.37 -11.08
CA ASN A 39 -5.53 2.89 -10.05
C ASN A 39 -5.95 1.74 -9.12
N PHE A 40 -5.72 1.93 -7.83
CA PHE A 40 -6.19 1.05 -6.78
C PHE A 40 -7.25 1.77 -5.95
N SER A 41 -8.48 1.26 -5.96
CA SER A 41 -9.59 1.90 -5.25
C SER A 41 -10.32 0.89 -4.39
N GLY A 42 -10.82 1.32 -3.24
CA GLY A 42 -11.47 0.41 -2.31
C GLY A 42 -12.04 1.11 -1.09
N LYS A 43 -12.64 0.30 -0.22
CA LYS A 43 -13.22 0.75 1.05
C LYS A 43 -12.16 0.69 2.14
N ILE A 44 -12.09 1.71 3.00
CA ILE A 44 -11.27 1.67 4.21
C ILE A 44 -11.93 0.70 5.19
N VAL A 45 -11.29 -0.44 5.42
CA VAL A 45 -11.79 -1.48 6.32
C VAL A 45 -11.20 -1.38 7.73
N SER A 46 -10.04 -0.72 7.86
CA SER A 46 -9.39 -0.48 9.16
C SER A 46 -8.59 0.80 9.15
N VAL A 47 -8.65 1.54 10.26
CA VAL A 47 -7.74 2.64 10.60
C VAL A 47 -7.31 2.42 12.04
N THR A 48 -6.01 2.42 12.31
CA THR A 48 -5.48 2.15 13.65
C THR A 48 -4.31 3.06 13.94
N GLN A 49 -4.33 3.72 15.09
CA GLN A 49 -3.18 4.42 15.64
C GLN A 49 -2.55 3.52 16.70
N ARG A 50 -1.41 2.90 16.39
CA ARG A 50 -0.71 1.98 17.31
C ARG A 50 0.13 2.74 18.34
N TYR A 51 0.75 3.84 17.89
CA TYR A 51 1.53 4.74 18.73
C TYR A 51 1.25 6.19 18.33
N HIS A 52 1.66 7.14 19.16
CA HIS A 52 1.49 8.57 18.86
C HIS A 52 2.08 8.97 17.49
N ASN A 53 3.13 8.28 17.04
CA ASN A 53 3.84 8.55 15.80
C ASN A 53 3.64 7.46 14.71
N LEU A 54 2.84 6.42 14.95
CA LEU A 54 2.60 5.33 14.00
C LEU A 54 1.12 5.05 13.84
N SER A 55 0.63 5.28 12.62
CA SER A 55 -0.74 4.99 12.21
C SER A 55 -0.74 4.05 11.02
N SER A 56 -1.79 3.26 10.87
CA SER A 56 -1.98 2.33 9.77
C SER A 56 -3.42 2.38 9.25
N LEU A 57 -3.57 2.20 7.95
CA LEU A 57 -4.85 2.07 7.28
C LEU A 57 -4.83 0.79 6.43
N VAL A 58 -5.99 0.16 6.29
CA VAL A 58 -6.19 -0.97 5.38
C VAL A 58 -7.36 -0.64 4.46
N VAL A 59 -7.13 -0.77 3.16
CA VAL A 59 -8.13 -0.59 2.11
C VAL A 59 -8.33 -1.90 1.37
N GLU A 60 -9.59 -2.33 1.28
CA GLU A 60 -9.98 -3.52 0.54
C GLU A 60 -10.56 -3.12 -0.82
N SER A 61 -10.00 -3.70 -1.90
CA SER A 61 -10.45 -3.40 -3.26
C SER A 61 -11.38 -4.49 -3.81
N PRO A 62 -12.65 -4.17 -4.12
CA PRO A 62 -13.54 -5.12 -4.78
C PRO A 62 -13.13 -5.40 -6.23
N ARG A 63 -12.34 -4.51 -6.85
CA ARG A 63 -11.88 -4.66 -8.24
C ARG A 63 -10.77 -5.70 -8.39
N TYR A 64 -9.98 -5.92 -7.35
CA TYR A 64 -8.81 -6.81 -7.37
C TYR A 64 -9.02 -7.98 -6.42
N SER A 65 -10.13 -8.71 -6.57
CA SER A 65 -10.44 -9.93 -5.80
C SER A 65 -10.28 -9.76 -4.29
N ASN A 66 -10.70 -8.62 -3.74
CA ASN A 66 -10.53 -8.23 -2.33
C ASN A 66 -9.06 -8.11 -1.88
N ALA A 67 -8.16 -7.75 -2.80
CA ALA A 67 -6.80 -7.38 -2.45
C ALA A 67 -6.80 -6.25 -1.41
N LEU A 68 -5.88 -6.36 -0.46
CA LEU A 68 -5.71 -5.43 0.64
C LEU A 68 -4.51 -4.54 0.36
N PHE A 69 -4.71 -3.24 0.46
CA PHE A 69 -3.65 -2.27 0.55
C PHE A 69 -3.44 -1.89 2.02
N HIS A 70 -2.36 -2.40 2.59
CA HIS A 70 -1.87 -2.00 3.90
C HIS A 70 -0.95 -0.79 3.73
N LEU A 71 -1.22 0.30 4.44
CA LEU A 71 -0.40 1.49 4.40
C LEU A 71 -0.19 2.03 5.81
N SER A 72 1.06 2.26 6.17
CA SER A 72 1.48 2.79 7.46
C SER A 72 2.16 4.13 7.28
N ARG A 73 1.84 5.05 8.20
CA ARG A 73 2.40 6.39 8.32
C ARG A 73 3.20 6.46 9.61
N GLN A 74 4.48 6.77 9.49
CA GLN A 74 5.35 7.01 10.63
C GLN A 74 5.84 8.46 10.62
N VAL A 75 5.67 9.17 11.73
CA VAL A 75 6.32 10.46 11.97
C VAL A 75 7.64 10.20 12.71
N ASN A 76 8.74 10.62 12.10
CA ASN A 76 10.08 10.47 12.66
C ASN A 76 10.39 11.60 13.66
N LYS A 77 11.48 11.45 14.43
CA LYS A 77 11.89 12.43 15.44
C LYS A 77 12.20 13.82 14.84
N ASP A 78 12.69 13.83 13.61
CA ASP A 78 12.97 15.05 12.83
C ASP A 78 11.71 15.66 12.16
N LYS A 79 10.52 15.14 12.49
CA LYS A 79 9.21 15.49 11.91
C LYS A 79 9.02 15.09 10.45
N SER A 80 9.97 14.39 9.83
CA SER A 80 9.77 13.80 8.52
C SER A 80 8.75 12.65 8.59
N VAL A 81 8.09 12.37 7.47
CA VAL A 81 7.10 11.27 7.36
C VAL A 81 7.67 10.13 6.52
N THR A 82 7.60 8.92 7.06
CA THR A 82 7.91 7.68 6.36
C THR A 82 6.64 6.92 6.03
N TRP A 83 6.54 6.46 4.79
CA TRP A 83 5.45 5.61 4.31
C TRP A 83 5.95 4.20 4.06
N VAL A 84 5.22 3.21 4.55
CA VAL A 84 5.45 1.80 4.24
C VAL A 84 4.11 1.21 3.86
N GLY A 85 4.05 0.44 2.78
CA GLY A 85 2.79 -0.19 2.41
C GLY A 85 2.96 -1.31 1.40
N ARG A 86 1.95 -2.19 1.36
CA ARG A 86 1.90 -3.33 0.44
C ARG A 86 0.49 -3.56 -0.05
N ILE A 87 0.37 -3.88 -1.34
CA ILE A 87 -0.87 -4.40 -1.95
C ILE A 87 -0.69 -5.90 -2.09
N MET A 88 -1.56 -6.67 -1.47
CA MET A 88 -1.48 -8.13 -1.44
C MET A 88 -2.85 -8.76 -1.58
N ASN A 89 -2.88 -9.97 -2.15
CA ASN A 89 -4.05 -10.83 -2.16
C ASN A 89 -3.61 -12.23 -1.72
N SER A 90 -4.34 -12.86 -0.81
CA SER A 90 -3.98 -14.19 -0.26
C SER A 90 -3.94 -15.29 -1.33
N SER A 91 -4.63 -15.08 -2.45
CA SER A 91 -4.74 -16.04 -3.55
C SER A 91 -3.87 -15.65 -4.76
N SER A 92 -3.03 -14.61 -4.64
CA SER A 92 -2.14 -14.15 -5.71
C SER A 92 -0.66 -14.36 -5.37
N ASN A 93 0.13 -14.62 -6.42
CA ASN A 93 1.58 -14.80 -6.35
C ASN A 93 2.36 -13.51 -6.64
N ASP A 94 1.63 -12.43 -6.92
CA ASP A 94 2.17 -11.09 -7.08
C ASP A 94 1.48 -10.09 -6.16
N GLY A 95 2.14 -8.95 -5.98
CA GLY A 95 1.65 -7.83 -5.24
C GLY A 95 2.55 -6.63 -5.46
N PHE A 96 2.40 -5.63 -4.61
CA PHE A 96 3.24 -4.44 -4.66
C PHE A 96 3.75 -4.05 -3.27
N GLU A 97 4.89 -3.38 -3.25
CA GLU A 97 5.49 -2.77 -2.07
C GLU A 97 5.87 -1.31 -2.35
N ILE A 98 5.59 -0.44 -1.39
CA ILE A 98 6.08 0.94 -1.42
C ILE A 98 7.55 0.97 -1.03
N LYS A 99 8.39 1.49 -1.92
CA LYS A 99 9.82 1.71 -1.69
C LYS A 99 10.15 3.19 -1.77
N LYS A 100 11.11 3.62 -0.95
CA LYS A 100 11.68 4.97 -0.94
C LYS A 100 13.09 4.91 -1.52
N ASP A 101 13.40 5.79 -2.47
CA ASP A 101 14.75 5.93 -3.00
C ASP A 101 15.63 6.82 -2.10
N ALA A 102 16.93 6.93 -2.43
CA ALA A 102 17.88 7.78 -1.70
C ALA A 102 17.57 9.29 -1.80
N LYS A 103 16.79 9.70 -2.80
CA LYS A 103 16.33 11.09 -3.00
C LYS A 103 15.02 11.39 -2.26
N GLY A 104 14.43 10.37 -1.62
CA GLY A 104 13.20 10.47 -0.87
C GLY A 104 11.92 10.28 -1.68
N ASN A 105 12.01 9.92 -2.95
CA ASN A 105 10.85 9.63 -3.79
C ASN A 105 10.29 8.26 -3.46
N TYR A 106 8.97 8.13 -3.52
CA TYR A 106 8.30 6.86 -3.32
C TYR A 106 7.86 6.25 -4.65
N SER A 107 8.03 4.94 -4.77
CA SER A 107 7.51 4.14 -5.88
C SER A 107 6.77 2.91 -5.35
N LEU A 108 5.78 2.46 -6.11
CA LEU A 108 5.11 1.19 -5.93
C LEU A 108 5.82 0.17 -6.83
N VAL A 109 6.44 -0.84 -6.23
CA VAL A 109 7.28 -1.82 -6.91
C VAL A 109 6.64 -3.20 -6.82
N LYS A 110 6.50 -3.88 -7.97
CA LYS A 110 5.92 -5.22 -8.03
C LYS A 110 6.82 -6.20 -7.30
N ILE A 111 6.21 -7.09 -6.53
CA ILE A 111 6.88 -8.12 -5.76
C ILE A 111 6.26 -9.48 -6.08
N ASN A 112 7.08 -10.53 -6.04
CA ASN A 112 6.60 -11.90 -6.07
C ASN A 112 6.29 -12.33 -4.62
N THR A 113 5.01 -12.53 -4.31
CA THR A 113 4.55 -12.86 -2.96
C THR A 113 4.71 -14.34 -2.65
N ALA A 114 4.77 -15.22 -3.66
CA ALA A 114 5.02 -16.65 -3.45
C ALA A 114 6.37 -16.90 -2.78
N ARG A 115 7.41 -16.11 -3.12
CA ARG A 115 8.73 -16.18 -2.46
C ARG A 115 8.76 -15.62 -1.04
N LEU A 116 7.83 -14.75 -0.67
CA LEU A 116 7.78 -14.13 0.66
C LEU A 116 7.12 -15.05 1.71
N LEU A 117 6.28 -15.99 1.28
CA LEU A 117 5.57 -16.93 2.15
C LEU A 117 6.40 -18.16 2.56
N GLU A 118 7.55 -18.41 1.91
CA GLU A 118 8.36 -19.62 2.17
C GLU A 118 9.12 -19.61 3.52
N THR A 119 9.17 -18.49 4.25
CA THR A 119 9.98 -18.35 5.48
C THR A 119 9.25 -18.47 6.82
N CYS A 120 7.95 -18.78 6.86
CA CYS A 120 7.26 -19.11 8.11
C CYS A 120 7.16 -20.62 8.30
N LYS A 121 8.30 -21.27 8.56
CA LYS A 121 8.33 -22.54 9.28
C LYS A 121 8.74 -22.24 10.72
N LEU A 122 7.73 -22.20 11.60
CA LEU A 122 7.94 -22.28 13.05
C LEU A 122 8.48 -23.66 13.42
#